data_AF-D5RHX6-F1
#
_entry.id   AF-D5RHX6-F1
#
_cell.length_a   1.000
_cell.length_b   1.000
_cell.length_c   1.000
_cell.angle_alpha   90.00
_cell.angle_beta   90.00
_cell.angle_gamma   90.00
#
_symmetry.space_group_name_H-M   'P 1'
#
loop_
_entity.id
_entity.type
_entity.pdbx_description
1 polymer ?
#
loop_
_entity_poly.entity_id
_entity_poly.type
_entity_poly.pdbx_seq_one_letter_code
_entity_poly.pdbx_strand_id
1 'polypeptide(L)'
;MPRSGRCLEAVYAPFEHIEHGAELVIVGITPGQTQAENALKAARTALRRGADPTTAAREAKVAASFSGEMRSFLCEMLDAAGAQQWFGIRRSSELFAAAAHRVHFTSALRNPVFLSGENYNGQPKILSHRRLLEIVETCLVEEAYALPNAYWLPLWDGPAAVLNHLVSRGTLKAERVLAPMPHPSKQNGENVVWFCGRNTKAAFSSRRASTGPLLLERRDRLKAFFAIPPESRTA
;
A
#
# COMPACT_ATOMS: atom_id res chain seq x y z
N MET A 1 -3.47 -26.22 31.36
CA MET A 1 -3.11 -24.85 30.92
C MET A 1 -3.90 -24.54 29.66
N PRO A 2 -4.66 -23.44 29.59
CA PRO A 2 -5.29 -23.07 28.33
C PRO A 2 -4.17 -22.74 27.35
N ARG A 3 -4.18 -23.37 26.16
CA ARG A 3 -3.29 -22.98 25.06
C ARG A 3 -3.56 -21.49 24.83
N SER A 4 -2.57 -20.63 25.03
CA SER A 4 -2.66 -19.22 24.65
C SER A 4 -2.82 -19.17 23.13
N GLY A 5 -4.07 -19.17 22.68
CA GLY A 5 -4.39 -19.02 21.27
C GLY A 5 -3.78 -17.72 20.76
N ARG A 6 -3.21 -17.73 19.56
CA ARG A 6 -2.75 -16.48 18.95
C ARG A 6 -3.95 -15.55 18.80
N CYS A 7 -3.90 -14.38 19.43
CA CYS A 7 -5.00 -13.42 19.46
C CYS A 7 -4.86 -12.46 18.29
N LEU A 8 -5.90 -12.30 17.47
CA LEU A 8 -5.95 -11.26 16.42
C LEU A 8 -6.74 -10.07 16.93
N GLU A 9 -6.14 -8.90 16.85
CA GLU A 9 -6.72 -7.65 17.31
C GLU A 9 -6.64 -6.60 16.20
N ALA A 10 -7.78 -6.00 15.87
CA ALA A 10 -7.85 -4.84 14.99
C ALA A 10 -8.17 -3.63 15.86
N VAL A 11 -7.38 -2.55 15.76
CA VAL A 11 -7.57 -1.34 16.55
C VAL A 11 -7.84 -0.14 15.65
N TYR A 12 -8.60 0.83 16.15
CA TYR A 12 -8.85 2.04 15.39
C TYR A 12 -7.58 2.90 15.26
N ALA A 13 -7.40 3.44 14.05
CA ALA A 13 -6.50 4.55 13.74
C ALA A 13 -7.11 5.31 12.54
N PRO A 14 -6.94 6.64 12.45
CA PRO A 14 -7.65 7.49 11.49
C PRO A 14 -7.12 7.32 10.05
N PHE A 15 -7.53 6.23 9.40
CA PHE A 15 -7.18 5.85 8.02
C PHE A 15 -8.41 5.81 7.09
N GLU A 16 -9.57 6.31 7.53
CA GLU A 16 -10.83 6.30 6.77
C GLU A 16 -10.92 7.34 5.65
N HIS A 17 -10.10 8.40 5.65
CA HIS A 17 -10.14 9.42 4.58
C HIS A 17 -9.93 8.79 3.20
N ILE A 18 -10.79 9.13 2.22
CA ILE A 18 -10.69 8.65 0.83
C ILE A 18 -10.33 9.84 -0.07
N GLU A 19 -9.24 9.71 -0.82
CA GLU A 19 -8.86 10.69 -1.84
C GLU A 19 -9.66 10.45 -3.12
N HIS A 20 -10.87 11.03 -3.22
CA HIS A 20 -11.77 10.83 -4.36
C HIS A 20 -11.20 11.22 -5.73
N GLY A 21 -10.16 12.05 -5.76
CA GLY A 21 -9.41 12.41 -6.97
C GLY A 21 -8.25 11.47 -7.31
N ALA A 22 -8.06 10.38 -6.56
CA ALA A 22 -6.91 9.51 -6.73
C ALA A 22 -6.95 8.75 -8.06
N GLU A 23 -5.84 8.83 -8.80
CA GLU A 23 -5.63 8.08 -10.04
C GLU A 23 -4.94 6.74 -9.77
N LEU A 24 -4.19 6.65 -8.67
CA LEU A 24 -3.49 5.46 -8.20
C LEU A 24 -3.87 5.17 -6.75
N VAL A 25 -4.17 3.90 -6.45
CA VAL A 25 -4.36 3.38 -5.10
C VAL A 25 -3.18 2.47 -4.76
N ILE A 26 -2.49 2.73 -3.66
CA ILE A 26 -1.38 1.89 -3.18
C ILE A 26 -1.83 1.09 -1.98
N VAL A 27 -1.76 -0.24 -2.08
CA VAL A 27 -2.37 -1.17 -1.11
C VAL A 27 -1.31 -1.96 -0.36
N GLY A 28 -1.11 -1.61 0.92
CA GLY A 28 -0.31 -2.40 1.87
C GLY A 28 -1.08 -3.59 2.48
N ILE A 29 -0.47 -4.25 3.47
CA ILE A 29 -1.13 -5.34 4.21
C ILE A 29 -2.07 -4.77 5.27
N THR A 30 -1.50 -4.05 6.23
CA THR A 30 -2.15 -3.34 7.33
C THR A 30 -1.18 -2.26 7.82
N PRO A 31 -1.64 -1.13 8.37
CA PRO A 31 -0.75 -0.23 9.08
C PRO A 31 -0.12 -0.93 10.29
N GLY A 32 1.19 -0.74 10.49
CA GLY A 32 1.87 -1.17 11.71
C GLY A 32 1.73 -0.15 12.85
N GLN A 33 2.20 -0.53 14.05
CA GLN A 33 2.13 0.30 15.26
C GLN A 33 2.64 1.74 15.05
N THR A 34 3.82 1.91 14.47
CA THR A 34 4.39 3.26 14.22
C THR A 34 3.49 4.11 13.34
N GLN A 35 2.88 3.52 12.31
CA GLN A 35 1.96 4.24 11.43
C GLN A 35 0.67 4.61 12.18
N ALA A 36 0.13 3.70 12.98
CA ALA A 36 -1.04 3.95 13.83
C ALA A 36 -0.81 5.12 14.79
N GLU A 37 0.33 5.12 15.49
CA GLU A 37 0.71 6.20 16.39
C GLU A 37 0.86 7.54 15.65
N ASN A 38 1.49 7.53 14.47
CA ASN A 38 1.67 8.73 13.67
C ASN A 38 0.32 9.28 13.19
N ALA A 39 -0.63 8.41 12.80
CA ALA A 39 -1.97 8.80 12.39
C ALA A 39 -2.71 9.49 13.55
N LEU A 40 -2.71 8.87 14.74
CA LEU A 40 -3.35 9.43 15.93
C LEU A 40 -2.69 10.75 16.38
N LYS A 41 -1.35 10.85 16.35
CA LYS A 41 -0.62 12.07 16.69
C LYS A 41 -0.95 13.21 15.72
N ALA A 42 -1.03 12.93 14.43
CA ALA A 42 -1.38 13.91 13.40
C ALA A 42 -2.85 14.37 13.53
N ALA A 43 -3.80 13.44 13.63
CA ALA A 43 -5.21 13.76 13.83
C ALA A 43 -5.43 14.62 15.10
N ARG A 44 -4.82 14.23 16.23
CA ARG A 44 -4.91 15.00 17.48
C ARG A 44 -4.36 16.41 17.32
N THR A 45 -3.24 16.56 16.62
CA THR A 45 -2.63 17.88 16.38
C THR A 45 -3.54 18.76 15.53
N ALA A 46 -4.10 18.22 14.45
CA ALA A 46 -5.03 18.92 13.57
C ALA A 46 -6.30 19.37 14.32
N LEU A 47 -6.92 18.47 15.07
CA LEU A 47 -8.11 18.77 15.88
C LEU A 47 -7.83 19.84 16.95
N ARG A 48 -6.68 19.78 17.63
CA ARG A 48 -6.28 20.80 18.62
C ARG A 48 -6.02 22.18 17.99
N ARG A 49 -5.69 22.23 16.70
CA ARG A 49 -5.56 23.47 15.92
C ARG A 49 -6.92 24.00 15.43
N GLY A 50 -8.03 23.31 15.71
CA GLY A 50 -9.37 23.69 15.26
C GLY A 50 -9.75 23.19 13.87
N ALA A 51 -8.99 22.25 13.29
CA ALA A 51 -9.40 21.61 12.05
C ALA A 51 -10.67 20.76 12.25
N ASP A 52 -11.51 20.68 11.22
CA ASP A 52 -12.65 19.76 11.21
C ASP A 52 -12.18 18.28 11.11
N PRO A 53 -13.05 17.29 11.43
CA PRO A 53 -12.70 15.87 11.38
C PRO A 53 -12.20 15.38 10.01
N THR A 54 -12.75 15.89 8.91
CA THR A 54 -12.35 15.50 7.54
C THR A 54 -10.92 15.96 7.26
N THR A 55 -10.61 17.21 7.58
CA THR A 55 -9.26 17.76 7.46
C THR A 55 -8.27 17.00 8.35
N ALA A 56 -8.66 16.67 9.58
CA ALA A 56 -7.83 15.91 10.51
C ALA A 56 -7.55 14.48 10.01
N ALA A 57 -8.55 13.79 9.45
CA ALA A 57 -8.40 12.45 8.88
C ALA A 57 -7.49 12.45 7.66
N ARG A 58 -7.61 13.46 6.78
CA ARG A 58 -6.72 13.64 5.63
C ARG A 58 -5.26 13.85 6.06
N GLU A 59 -5.02 14.78 7.00
CA GLU A 59 -3.67 15.01 7.54
C GLU A 59 -3.09 13.76 8.19
N ALA A 60 -3.90 13.01 8.93
CA ALA A 60 -3.49 11.76 9.55
C ALA A 60 -3.09 10.70 8.52
N LYS A 61 -3.91 10.49 7.48
CA LYS A 61 -3.61 9.52 6.41
C LYS A 61 -2.30 9.86 5.71
N VAL A 62 -2.07 11.11 5.30
CA VAL A 62 -0.82 11.51 4.64
C VAL A 62 0.39 11.36 5.56
N ALA A 63 0.27 11.81 6.82
CA ALA A 63 1.36 11.74 7.79
C ALA A 63 1.77 10.29 8.10
N ALA A 64 0.81 9.37 8.21
CA ALA A 64 1.03 8.00 8.64
C ALA A 64 1.30 6.98 7.54
N SER A 65 0.80 7.23 6.32
CA SER A 65 0.91 6.26 5.22
C SER A 65 2.37 5.97 4.91
N PHE A 66 2.73 4.69 5.04
CA PHE A 66 4.08 4.16 4.93
C PHE A 66 5.15 4.94 5.73
N SER A 67 4.80 5.62 6.82
CA SER A 67 5.72 6.54 7.51
C SER A 67 7.03 5.88 7.96
N GLY A 68 8.10 6.67 8.04
CA GLY A 68 9.46 6.20 8.37
C GLY A 68 10.21 5.73 7.13
N GLU A 69 11.15 4.80 7.32
CA GLU A 69 12.00 4.26 6.25
C GLU A 69 11.19 3.62 5.10
N MET A 70 10.00 3.08 5.40
CA MET A 70 9.12 2.48 4.40
C MET A 70 8.71 3.46 3.31
N ARG A 71 8.49 4.74 3.65
CA ARG A 71 8.10 5.76 2.67
C ARG A 71 9.23 5.99 1.68
N SER A 72 10.46 6.06 2.19
CA SER A 72 11.64 6.23 1.36
C SER A 72 11.81 5.07 0.38
N PHE A 73 11.66 3.83 0.84
CA PHE A 73 11.71 2.65 -0.04
C PHE A 73 10.57 2.61 -1.06
N LEU A 74 9.35 2.96 -0.66
CA LEU A 74 8.22 3.05 -1.58
C LEU A 74 8.46 4.10 -2.67
N CYS A 75 8.91 5.30 -2.28
CA CYS A 75 9.25 6.36 -3.24
C CYS A 75 10.36 5.91 -4.21
N GLU A 76 11.39 5.24 -3.69
CA GLU A 76 12.49 4.73 -4.51
C GLU A 76 12.00 3.72 -5.57
N MET A 77 11.13 2.78 -5.18
CA MET A 77 10.57 1.79 -6.10
C MET A 77 9.62 2.43 -7.12
N LEU A 78 8.78 3.38 -6.70
CA LEU A 78 7.91 4.13 -7.61
C LEU A 78 8.73 4.93 -8.63
N ASP A 79 9.81 5.57 -8.19
CA ASP A 79 10.73 6.30 -9.07
C ASP A 79 11.45 5.36 -10.06
N ALA A 80 11.88 4.19 -9.57
CA ALA A 80 12.49 3.15 -10.41
C ALA A 80 11.50 2.54 -11.41
N ALA A 81 10.21 2.54 -11.10
CA ALA A 81 9.14 2.10 -11.99
C ALA A 81 8.66 3.20 -12.95
N GLY A 82 9.06 4.45 -12.76
CA GLY A 82 8.69 5.57 -13.64
C GLY A 82 7.38 6.28 -13.27
N ALA A 83 6.83 6.04 -12.07
CA ALA A 83 5.56 6.64 -11.64
C ALA A 83 5.61 8.18 -11.64
N GLN A 84 6.73 8.78 -11.28
CA GLN A 84 6.95 10.23 -11.32
C GLN A 84 6.69 10.84 -12.71
N GLN A 85 7.04 10.12 -13.78
CA GLN A 85 6.79 10.57 -15.16
C GLN A 85 5.29 10.54 -15.47
N TRP A 86 4.61 9.46 -15.07
CA TRP A 86 3.17 9.32 -15.24
C TRP A 86 2.36 10.40 -14.53
N PHE A 87 2.82 10.81 -13.35
CA PHE A 87 2.23 11.93 -12.61
C PHE A 87 2.75 13.30 -13.07
N GLY A 88 3.74 13.40 -13.96
CA GLY A 88 4.35 14.69 -14.31
C GLY A 88 4.99 15.42 -13.13
N ILE A 89 5.47 14.68 -12.13
CA ILE A 89 6.17 15.19 -10.94
C ILE A 89 7.66 14.85 -11.00
N ARG A 90 8.49 15.55 -10.22
CA ARG A 90 9.95 15.32 -10.27
C ARG A 90 10.35 14.05 -9.53
N ARG A 91 9.69 13.75 -8.40
CA ARG A 91 9.90 12.54 -7.60
C ARG A 91 8.62 12.07 -6.95
N SER A 92 8.48 10.76 -6.78
CA SER A 92 7.32 10.13 -6.13
C SER A 92 7.13 10.53 -4.67
N SER A 93 8.15 11.13 -4.03
CA SER A 93 8.00 11.76 -2.71
C SER A 93 6.94 12.88 -2.69
N GLU A 94 6.67 13.52 -3.82
CA GLU A 94 5.65 14.57 -3.93
C GLU A 94 4.22 14.02 -3.78
N LEU A 95 4.01 12.71 -3.99
CA LEU A 95 2.75 12.00 -3.71
C LEU A 95 2.42 11.95 -2.21
N PHE A 96 3.36 12.31 -1.33
CA PHE A 96 3.12 12.47 0.11
C PHE A 96 3.03 13.95 0.52
N ALA A 97 3.00 14.88 -0.45
CA ALA A 97 3.00 16.31 -0.22
C ALA A 97 2.11 17.01 -1.26
N ALA A 98 2.69 17.81 -2.17
CA ALA A 98 1.95 18.64 -3.11
C ALA A 98 1.01 17.85 -4.04
N ALA A 99 1.36 16.62 -4.38
CA ALA A 99 0.56 15.73 -5.25
C ALA A 99 -0.23 14.66 -4.46
N ALA A 100 -0.40 14.82 -3.14
CA ALA A 100 -1.08 13.82 -2.30
C ALA A 100 -2.54 13.54 -2.71
N HIS A 101 -3.23 14.53 -3.29
CA HIS A 101 -4.60 14.39 -3.78
C HIS A 101 -4.75 13.43 -4.99
N ARG A 102 -3.64 13.06 -5.64
CA ARG A 102 -3.62 12.19 -6.82
C ARG A 102 -3.44 10.71 -6.50
N VAL A 103 -3.17 10.38 -5.23
CA VAL A 103 -2.93 9.01 -4.77
C VAL A 103 -3.77 8.72 -3.53
N HIS A 104 -4.31 7.52 -3.46
CA HIS A 104 -4.94 7.02 -2.25
C HIS A 104 -4.07 5.94 -1.62
N PHE A 105 -3.65 6.16 -0.38
CA PHE A 105 -2.90 5.18 0.38
C PHE A 105 -3.85 4.36 1.25
N THR A 106 -3.77 3.05 1.13
CA THR A 106 -4.61 2.12 1.90
C THR A 106 -3.89 0.81 2.19
N SER A 107 -4.60 -0.12 2.80
CA SER A 107 -4.15 -1.47 3.11
C SER A 107 -5.30 -2.44 2.93
N ALA A 108 -4.98 -3.71 2.66
CA ALA A 108 -6.00 -4.76 2.62
C ALA A 108 -6.84 -4.78 3.90
N LEU A 109 -6.20 -4.53 5.04
CA LEU A 109 -6.85 -4.25 6.32
C LEU A 109 -6.60 -2.78 6.64
N ARG A 110 -7.64 -1.93 6.48
CA ARG A 110 -7.53 -0.46 6.59
C ARG A 110 -6.93 -0.01 7.92
N ASN A 111 -7.33 -0.68 9.00
CA ASN A 111 -6.92 -0.36 10.37
C ASN A 111 -5.82 -1.31 10.86
N PRO A 112 -4.95 -0.88 11.80
CA PRO A 112 -3.88 -1.71 12.33
C PRO A 112 -4.39 -3.04 12.90
N VAL A 113 -3.77 -4.12 12.45
CA VAL A 113 -4.01 -5.48 12.94
C VAL A 113 -2.76 -6.02 13.62
N PHE A 114 -2.95 -6.65 14.77
CA PHE A 114 -1.91 -7.28 15.57
C PHE A 114 -2.18 -8.76 15.78
N LEU A 115 -1.12 -9.55 15.88
CA LEU A 115 -1.17 -10.96 16.26
C LEU A 115 -0.39 -11.14 17.56
N SER A 116 -1.11 -11.37 18.65
CA SER A 116 -0.54 -11.50 20.01
C SER A 116 0.35 -10.31 20.40
N GLY A 117 -0.12 -9.08 20.10
CA GLY A 117 0.60 -7.83 20.40
C GLY A 117 1.64 -7.40 19.37
N GLU A 118 2.02 -8.27 18.43
CA GLU A 118 2.99 -7.96 17.38
C GLU A 118 2.30 -7.52 16.09
N ASN A 119 2.99 -6.71 15.25
CA ASN A 119 2.45 -6.32 13.95
C ASN A 119 2.06 -7.55 13.12
N TYR A 120 0.82 -7.59 12.62
CA TYR A 120 0.38 -8.66 11.75
C TYR A 120 1.18 -8.64 10.42
N ASN A 121 1.70 -9.80 10.04
CA ASN A 121 2.63 -9.95 8.91
C ASN A 121 2.00 -10.62 7.68
N GLY A 122 0.68 -10.77 7.64
CA GLY A 122 -0.02 -11.54 6.59
C GLY A 122 -0.36 -12.98 6.98
N GLN A 123 -0.08 -13.41 8.21
CA GLN A 123 -0.45 -14.73 8.74
C GLN A 123 -1.32 -14.63 10.00
N PRO A 124 -2.47 -15.35 10.07
CA PRO A 124 -3.06 -16.21 9.04
C PRO A 124 -3.45 -15.44 7.77
N LYS A 125 -3.53 -16.10 6.61
CA LYS A 125 -3.86 -15.41 5.33
C LYS A 125 -5.21 -14.69 5.44
N ILE A 126 -5.27 -13.43 4.99
CA ILE A 126 -6.44 -12.55 5.06
C ILE A 126 -7.71 -13.24 4.57
N LEU A 127 -7.68 -13.77 3.34
CA LEU A 127 -8.85 -14.40 2.70
C LEU A 127 -9.31 -15.71 3.35
N SER A 128 -8.44 -16.37 4.13
CA SER A 128 -8.81 -17.60 4.85
C SER A 128 -9.34 -17.35 6.26
N HIS A 129 -9.33 -16.11 6.74
CA HIS A 129 -9.73 -15.77 8.10
C HIS A 129 -10.96 -14.86 8.08
N ARG A 130 -12.11 -15.38 8.51
CA ARG A 130 -13.42 -14.72 8.40
C ARG A 130 -13.43 -13.25 8.84
N ARG A 131 -12.93 -12.93 10.04
CA ARG A 131 -12.91 -11.53 10.53
C ARG A 131 -12.00 -10.59 9.73
N LEU A 132 -10.92 -11.12 9.14
CA LEU A 132 -10.02 -10.30 8.31
C LEU A 132 -10.66 -10.06 6.93
N LEU A 133 -11.34 -11.07 6.39
CA LEU A 133 -12.13 -10.93 5.18
C LEU A 133 -13.28 -9.94 5.37
N GLU A 134 -13.99 -9.96 6.51
CA GLU A 134 -15.03 -8.98 6.84
C GLU A 134 -14.48 -7.53 6.77
N ILE A 135 -13.27 -7.27 7.30
CA ILE A 135 -12.63 -5.94 7.19
C ILE A 135 -12.35 -5.54 5.73
N VAL A 136 -11.91 -6.49 4.89
CA VAL A 136 -11.72 -6.25 3.45
C VAL A 136 -13.04 -5.88 2.79
N GLU A 137 -14.07 -6.71 3.02
CA GLU A 137 -15.38 -6.60 2.39
C GLU A 137 -16.16 -5.35 2.85
N THR A 138 -15.83 -4.77 4.00
CA THR A 138 -16.39 -3.49 4.44
C THR A 138 -15.54 -2.32 3.97
N CYS A 139 -14.26 -2.30 4.31
CA CYS A 139 -13.43 -1.10 4.18
C CYS A 139 -12.80 -0.97 2.79
N LEU A 140 -12.19 -2.02 2.27
CA LEU A 140 -11.51 -1.93 0.97
C LEU A 140 -12.52 -1.87 -0.18
N VAL A 141 -13.66 -2.54 -0.03
CA VAL A 141 -14.78 -2.47 -0.98
C VAL A 141 -15.39 -1.07 -1.04
N GLU A 142 -15.55 -0.39 0.10
CA GLU A 142 -15.98 1.02 0.14
C GLU A 142 -15.04 1.91 -0.69
N GLU A 143 -13.73 1.74 -0.53
CA GLU A 143 -12.73 2.49 -1.29
C GLU A 143 -12.76 2.13 -2.79
N ALA A 144 -12.99 0.86 -3.12
CA ALA A 144 -13.13 0.41 -4.50
C ALA A 144 -14.33 1.06 -5.21
N TYR A 145 -15.48 1.16 -4.53
CA TYR A 145 -16.64 1.85 -5.07
C TYR A 145 -16.46 3.37 -5.16
N ALA A 146 -15.74 3.97 -4.21
CA ALA A 146 -15.44 5.40 -4.22
C ALA A 146 -14.42 5.81 -5.30
N LEU A 147 -13.60 4.86 -5.78
CA LEU A 147 -12.49 5.10 -6.72
C LEU A 147 -12.58 4.19 -7.97
N PRO A 148 -13.70 4.22 -8.72
CA PRO A 148 -13.96 3.26 -9.80
C PRO A 148 -13.00 3.37 -10.98
N ASN A 149 -12.33 4.52 -11.13
CA ASN A 149 -11.41 4.80 -12.23
C ASN A 149 -9.93 4.66 -11.84
N ALA A 150 -9.62 4.46 -10.57
CA ALA A 150 -8.23 4.39 -10.12
C ALA A 150 -7.56 3.07 -10.52
N TYR A 151 -6.24 3.11 -10.69
CA TYR A 151 -5.41 1.91 -10.82
C TYR A 151 -4.93 1.44 -9.44
N TRP A 152 -4.91 0.14 -9.19
CA TRP A 152 -4.64 -0.45 -7.89
C TRP A 152 -3.30 -1.17 -7.89
N LEU A 153 -2.36 -0.66 -7.10
CA LEU A 153 -1.00 -1.14 -6.97
C LEU A 153 -0.81 -1.92 -5.66
N PRO A 154 -0.84 -3.27 -5.69
CA PRO A 154 -0.59 -4.06 -4.50
C PRO A 154 0.90 -4.08 -4.11
N LEU A 155 1.17 -3.93 -2.82
CA LEU A 155 2.50 -4.09 -2.24
C LEU A 155 2.64 -5.51 -1.68
N TRP A 156 3.15 -6.42 -2.52
CA TRP A 156 3.35 -7.85 -2.30
C TRP A 156 2.16 -8.76 -2.63
N ASP A 157 2.41 -10.06 -2.50
CA ASP A 157 1.48 -11.12 -2.94
C ASP A 157 0.20 -11.20 -2.08
N GLY A 158 0.29 -10.83 -0.80
CA GLY A 158 -0.86 -10.81 0.11
C GLY A 158 -1.94 -9.81 -0.33
N PRO A 159 -1.62 -8.50 -0.44
CA PRO A 159 -2.53 -7.51 -1.00
C PRO A 159 -2.94 -7.82 -2.44
N ALA A 160 -2.04 -8.35 -3.28
CA ALA A 160 -2.39 -8.76 -4.65
C ALA A 160 -3.47 -9.85 -4.67
N ALA A 161 -3.39 -10.85 -3.80
CA ALA A 161 -4.41 -11.88 -3.66
C ALA A 161 -5.77 -11.29 -3.23
N VAL A 162 -5.76 -10.29 -2.33
CA VAL A 162 -6.97 -9.58 -1.91
C VAL A 162 -7.59 -8.79 -3.06
N LEU A 163 -6.80 -8.06 -3.84
CA LEU A 163 -7.31 -7.35 -5.01
C LEU A 163 -7.87 -8.32 -6.07
N ASN A 164 -7.20 -9.45 -6.31
CA ASN A 164 -7.71 -10.49 -7.21
C ASN A 164 -9.01 -11.11 -6.70
N HIS A 165 -9.18 -11.23 -5.38
CA HIS A 165 -10.46 -11.62 -4.80
C HIS A 165 -11.55 -10.59 -5.13
N LEU A 166 -11.30 -9.30 -4.97
CA LEU A 166 -12.24 -8.24 -5.36
C LEU A 166 -12.55 -8.23 -6.86
N VAL A 167 -11.58 -8.55 -7.71
CA VAL A 167 -11.80 -8.77 -9.15
C VAL A 167 -12.74 -9.94 -9.39
N SER A 168 -12.53 -11.09 -8.73
CA SER A 168 -13.40 -12.27 -8.87
C SER A 168 -14.85 -12.02 -8.42
N ARG A 169 -15.06 -11.00 -7.58
CA ARG A 169 -16.38 -10.56 -7.09
C ARG A 169 -17.00 -9.46 -7.95
N GLY A 170 -16.30 -8.98 -8.98
CA GLY A 170 -16.75 -7.88 -9.84
C GLY A 170 -16.67 -6.49 -9.19
N THR A 171 -16.06 -6.36 -8.02
CA THR A 171 -15.87 -5.07 -7.33
C THR A 171 -14.77 -4.25 -7.97
N LEU A 172 -13.70 -4.91 -8.46
CA LEU A 172 -12.63 -4.29 -9.23
C LEU A 172 -12.57 -4.88 -10.63
N LYS A 173 -12.10 -4.06 -11.59
CA LYS A 173 -11.81 -4.51 -12.94
C LYS A 173 -10.39 -5.05 -13.02
N ALA A 174 -10.18 -6.18 -13.68
CA ALA A 174 -8.86 -6.83 -13.76
C ALA A 174 -7.80 -5.92 -14.39
N GLU A 175 -8.17 -5.16 -15.41
CA GLU A 175 -7.31 -4.19 -16.11
C GLU A 175 -6.91 -2.98 -15.24
N ARG A 176 -7.58 -2.78 -14.11
CA ARG A 176 -7.25 -1.74 -13.13
C ARG A 176 -6.32 -2.24 -12.03
N VAL A 177 -5.98 -3.52 -11.97
CA VAL A 177 -5.03 -4.06 -10.97
C VAL A 177 -3.65 -4.20 -11.60
N LEU A 178 -2.67 -3.50 -11.03
CA LEU A 178 -1.29 -3.46 -11.53
C LEU A 178 -0.47 -4.64 -11.03
N ALA A 179 0.67 -4.88 -11.69
CA ALA A 179 1.65 -5.84 -11.22
C ALA A 179 2.14 -5.47 -9.80
N PRO A 180 2.28 -6.44 -8.88
CA PRO A 180 2.66 -6.15 -7.50
C PRO A 180 4.09 -5.65 -7.38
N MET A 181 4.33 -4.73 -6.45
CA MET A 181 5.67 -4.32 -6.01
C MET A 181 6.12 -5.07 -4.76
N PRO A 182 7.43 -5.08 -4.43
CA PRO A 182 7.90 -5.47 -3.11
C PRO A 182 7.18 -4.74 -1.97
N HIS A 183 7.01 -5.40 -0.83
CA HIS A 183 6.61 -4.70 0.38
C HIS A 183 7.76 -3.77 0.83
N PRO A 184 7.52 -2.48 1.13
CA PRO A 184 8.58 -1.50 1.41
C PRO A 184 9.09 -1.56 2.86
N SER A 185 8.94 -2.68 3.58
CA SER A 185 9.42 -2.78 4.96
C SER A 185 10.93 -2.97 5.02
N LYS A 186 11.54 -2.58 6.16
CA LYS A 186 12.99 -2.71 6.38
C LYS A 186 13.51 -4.13 6.16
N GLN A 187 12.75 -5.14 6.60
CA GLN A 187 13.10 -6.56 6.43
C GLN A 187 13.15 -6.99 4.95
N ASN A 188 12.59 -6.18 4.04
CA ASN A 188 12.57 -6.40 2.60
C ASN A 188 13.55 -5.51 1.83
N GLY A 189 14.50 -4.82 2.49
CA GLY A 189 15.45 -3.91 1.84
C GLY A 189 16.20 -4.53 0.64
N GLU A 190 16.56 -5.81 0.72
CA GLU A 190 17.16 -6.53 -0.43
C GLU A 190 16.21 -6.60 -1.64
N ASN A 191 14.91 -6.85 -1.42
CA ASN A 191 13.92 -6.90 -2.49
C ASN A 191 13.75 -5.52 -3.15
N VAL A 192 13.87 -4.44 -2.36
CA VAL A 192 13.88 -3.06 -2.87
C VAL A 192 15.09 -2.83 -3.77
N VAL A 193 16.30 -3.25 -3.33
CA VAL A 193 17.53 -3.17 -4.12
C VAL A 193 17.40 -3.93 -5.46
N TRP A 194 16.87 -5.14 -5.42
CA TRP A 194 16.61 -5.95 -6.61
C TRP A 194 15.61 -5.31 -7.55
N PHE A 195 14.45 -4.89 -7.02
CA PHE A 195 13.42 -4.23 -7.82
C PHE A 195 14.00 -2.98 -8.49
N CYS A 196 14.71 -2.13 -7.75
CA CYS A 196 15.35 -0.93 -8.31
C CYS A 196 16.53 -1.22 -9.25
N GLY A 197 16.95 -2.48 -9.43
CA GLY A 197 18.04 -2.87 -10.31
C GLY A 197 19.42 -2.42 -9.86
N ARG A 198 19.60 -2.19 -8.55
CA ARG A 198 20.88 -1.75 -7.94
C ARG A 198 21.76 -2.91 -7.47
N ASN A 199 21.35 -4.14 -7.73
CA ASN A 199 22.10 -5.34 -7.36
C ASN A 199 23.38 -5.46 -8.21
N THR A 200 24.53 -5.64 -7.55
CA THR A 200 25.79 -5.98 -8.23
C THR A 200 25.87 -7.49 -8.46
N LYS A 201 26.61 -7.93 -9.50
CA LYS A 201 26.81 -9.37 -9.79
C LYS A 201 27.42 -10.16 -8.61
N ALA A 202 28.06 -9.49 -7.65
CA ALA A 202 28.64 -10.11 -6.45
C ALA A 202 27.62 -10.33 -5.31
N ALA A 203 26.43 -9.71 -5.36
CA ALA A 203 25.41 -9.78 -4.31
C ALA A 203 24.44 -10.97 -4.45
N PHE A 204 24.74 -11.93 -5.33
CA PHE A 204 23.96 -13.16 -5.48
C PHE A 204 24.12 -14.06 -4.25
N SER A 205 23.33 -13.82 -3.21
CA SER A 205 23.12 -14.86 -2.19
C SER A 205 22.24 -15.96 -2.81
N SER A 206 22.68 -17.22 -2.70
CA SER A 206 22.02 -18.40 -3.29
C SER A 206 20.56 -18.57 -2.85
N ARG A 207 20.16 -17.95 -1.73
CA ARG A 207 18.82 -18.05 -1.13
C ARG A 207 17.73 -17.27 -1.88
N ARG A 208 18.07 -16.32 -2.78
CA ARG A 208 17.08 -15.49 -3.53
C ARG A 208 17.27 -15.42 -5.04
N ALA A 209 18.07 -16.32 -5.63
CA ALA A 209 18.26 -16.38 -7.08
C ALA A 209 16.95 -16.57 -7.88
N SER A 210 15.90 -17.12 -7.26
CA SER A 210 14.58 -17.29 -7.86
C SER A 210 13.65 -16.07 -7.73
N THR A 211 13.84 -15.23 -6.71
CA THR A 211 12.96 -14.06 -6.47
C THR A 211 13.43 -12.82 -7.25
N GLY A 212 14.74 -12.63 -7.43
CA GLY A 212 15.31 -11.48 -8.14
C GLY A 212 14.73 -11.26 -9.55
N PRO A 213 14.74 -12.28 -10.43
CA PRO A 213 14.18 -12.17 -11.78
C PRO A 213 12.70 -11.75 -11.79
N LEU A 214 11.89 -12.32 -10.89
CA LEU A 214 10.47 -11.95 -10.74
C LEU A 214 10.29 -10.48 -10.34
N LEU A 215 11.16 -9.94 -9.48
CA LEU A 215 11.10 -8.53 -9.08
C LEU A 215 11.46 -7.59 -10.23
N LEU A 216 12.45 -7.96 -11.05
CA LEU A 216 12.80 -7.21 -12.26
C LEU A 216 11.65 -7.24 -13.28
N GLU A 217 11.04 -8.41 -13.50
CA GLU A 217 9.87 -8.55 -14.38
C GLU A 217 8.70 -7.69 -13.90
N ARG A 218 8.39 -7.72 -12.60
CA ARG A 218 7.34 -6.87 -12.00
C ARG A 218 7.63 -5.39 -12.21
N ARG A 219 8.88 -4.95 -12.02
CA ARG A 219 9.28 -3.57 -12.33
C ARG A 219 9.06 -3.25 -13.80
N ASP A 220 9.52 -4.11 -14.71
CA ASP A 220 9.48 -3.82 -16.14
C ASP A 220 8.03 -3.76 -16.67
N ARG A 221 7.11 -4.57 -16.11
CA ARG A 221 5.67 -4.43 -16.34
C ARG A 221 5.12 -3.09 -15.85
N LEU A 222 5.54 -2.63 -14.66
CA LEU A 222 5.14 -1.33 -14.13
C LEU A 222 5.73 -0.17 -14.94
N LYS A 223 6.97 -0.29 -15.43
CA LYS A 223 7.57 0.68 -16.36
C LYS A 223 6.77 0.79 -17.66
N ALA A 224 6.42 -0.34 -18.26
CA ALA A 224 5.57 -0.35 -19.45
C ALA A 224 4.20 0.29 -19.19
N PHE A 225 3.66 0.10 -17.97
CA PHE A 225 2.45 0.79 -17.56
C PHE A 225 2.65 2.31 -17.42
N PHE A 226 3.61 2.76 -16.62
CA PHE A 226 3.81 4.19 -16.35
C PHE A 226 4.37 4.98 -17.55
N ALA A 227 4.93 4.31 -18.56
CA ALA A 227 5.41 4.94 -19.79
C ALA A 227 4.28 5.51 -20.67
N ILE A 228 3.03 5.08 -20.47
CA ILE A 228 1.87 5.61 -21.21
C ILE A 228 1.10 6.54 -20.26
N PRO A 229 1.02 7.84 -20.57
CA PRO A 229 0.32 8.81 -19.75
C PRO A 229 -1.16 8.48 -19.52
N PRO A 230 -1.76 8.91 -18.40
CA PRO A 230 -3.16 8.63 -18.10
C PRO A 230 -4.13 9.12 -19.20
N GLU A 231 -3.87 10.29 -19.80
CA GLU A 231 -4.68 10.88 -20.87
C GLU A 231 -4.74 10.02 -22.15
N SER A 232 -3.76 9.15 -22.36
CA SER A 232 -3.68 8.26 -23.52
C SER A 232 -4.38 6.91 -23.29
N ARG A 233 -4.97 6.69 -22.10
CA ARG A 233 -5.55 5.41 -21.67
C ARG A 233 -7.08 5.37 -21.69
N THR A 234 -7.73 6.37 -22.29
CA THR A 234 -9.18 6.36 -22.52
C THR A 234 -9.53 5.47 -23.72
N ALA A 235 -10.03 4.27 -23.42
CA ALA A 235 -10.99 3.51 -24.22
C ALA A 235 -11.89 2.71 -23.26
#